data_AF-A0A7S3S1N9-F1
#
_entry.id   AF-A0A7S3S1N9-F1
#
_cell.length_a   1.000
_cell.length_b   1.000
_cell.length_c   1.000
_cell.angle_alpha   90.00
_cell.angle_beta   90.00
_cell.angle_gamma   90.00
#
_symmetry.space_group_name_H-M   'P 1'
#
loop_
_entity.id
_entity.type
_entity.pdbx_description
1 polymer ?
#
loop_
_entity_poly.entity_id
_entity_poly.type
_entity_poly.pdbx_seq_one_letter_code
_entity_poly.pdbx_strand_id
1 'polypeptide(L)'
;GVQVNDTLGAFMARAIVLENADLFPLEKELNESDVQELIRLSTERLIERDSPSLETVKMQVAFDTARVHETEKFERVRMEKEASEGTLIGEISAARLKPNDDVEALTALYRKIFNFLVSKAGIVPGSNRP
;
A
#
# COMPACT_ATOMS: atom_id res chain seq x y z
N GLY A 1 1.55 -20.70 20.54
CA GLY A 1 0.33 -20.07 20.03
C GLY A 1 0.54 -19.73 18.57
N VAL A 2 -0.52 -19.79 17.76
CA VAL A 2 -0.48 -19.36 16.35
C VAL A 2 -0.57 -17.83 16.32
N GLN A 3 0.32 -17.17 15.58
CA GLN A 3 0.22 -15.72 15.33
C GLN A 3 -0.82 -15.51 14.23
N VAL A 4 -1.89 -14.79 14.55
CA VAL A 4 -3.01 -14.53 13.64
C VAL A 4 -3.08 -13.02 13.44
N ASN A 5 -3.05 -12.56 12.18
CA ASN A 5 -3.30 -11.15 11.87
C ASN A 5 -4.80 -10.87 11.81
N ASP A 6 -5.20 -9.61 11.97
CA ASP A 6 -6.61 -9.21 12.02
C ASP A 6 -7.38 -9.63 10.76
N THR A 7 -6.72 -9.60 9.60
CA THR A 7 -7.31 -10.04 8.32
C THR A 7 -7.64 -11.53 8.30
N LEU A 8 -6.75 -12.38 8.82
CA LEU A 8 -6.96 -13.83 8.91
C LEU A 8 -8.04 -14.14 9.96
N GLY A 9 -8.06 -13.41 11.08
CA GLY A 9 -9.11 -13.53 12.09
C GLY A 9 -10.49 -13.17 11.53
N ALA A 10 -10.60 -12.04 10.84
CA ALA A 10 -11.84 -11.60 10.20
C ALA A 10 -12.29 -12.56 9.09
N PHE A 11 -11.36 -13.06 8.27
CA PHE A 11 -11.66 -14.09 7.27
C PHE A 11 -12.22 -15.35 7.92
N MET A 12 -11.59 -15.84 9.00
CA MET A 12 -12.03 -17.05 9.68
C MET A 12 -13.41 -16.88 10.31
N ALA A 13 -13.64 -15.78 11.02
CA ALA A 13 -14.95 -15.49 11.61
C ALA A 13 -16.05 -15.47 10.52
N ARG A 14 -15.77 -14.82 9.38
CA ARG A 14 -16.71 -14.79 8.25
C ARG A 14 -16.94 -16.18 7.65
N ALA A 15 -15.91 -17.01 7.52
CA ALA A 15 -16.04 -18.38 7.05
C ALA A 15 -16.93 -19.21 7.98
N ILE A 16 -16.72 -19.12 9.30
CA ILE A 16 -17.53 -19.84 10.29
C ILE A 16 -19.00 -19.39 10.26
N VAL A 17 -19.27 -18.09 10.16
CA VAL A 17 -20.65 -17.57 10.04
C VAL A 17 -21.33 -18.12 8.79
N LEU A 18 -20.63 -18.15 7.65
CA LEU A 18 -21.19 -18.65 6.39
C LEU A 18 -21.42 -20.17 6.40
N GLU A 19 -20.52 -20.93 7.03
CA GLU A 19 -20.64 -22.39 7.15
C GLU A 19 -21.71 -22.81 8.17
N ASN A 20 -22.03 -21.94 9.14
CA ASN A 20 -22.97 -22.22 10.23
C ASN A 20 -24.12 -21.19 10.24
N ALA A 21 -24.79 -21.01 9.10
CA ALA A 21 -25.86 -20.02 8.94
C ALA A 21 -27.05 -20.23 9.91
N ASP A 22 -27.29 -21.47 10.34
CA ASP A 22 -28.32 -21.80 11.34
C ASP A 22 -27.95 -21.30 12.75
N LEU A 23 -26.64 -21.31 13.08
CA LEU A 23 -26.12 -20.85 14.37
C LEU A 23 -25.87 -19.34 14.39
N PHE A 24 -25.54 -18.75 13.24
CA PHE A 24 -25.23 -17.32 13.10
C PHE A 24 -26.09 -16.69 11.99
N PRO A 25 -27.37 -16.38 12.27
CA PRO A 25 -28.26 -15.77 11.27
C PRO A 25 -27.77 -14.37 10.92
N LEU A 26 -27.55 -14.11 9.62
CA LEU A 26 -27.07 -12.80 9.12
C LEU A 26 -28.05 -11.64 9.39
N GLU A 27 -29.33 -11.94 9.55
CA GLU A 27 -30.40 -10.95 9.74
C GLU A 27 -30.63 -10.58 11.22
N LYS A 28 -29.95 -11.26 12.15
CA LYS A 28 -30.16 -11.07 13.60
C LYS A 28 -28.89 -10.54 14.25
N GLU A 29 -29.06 -9.61 15.19
CA GLU A 29 -27.95 -9.20 16.06
C GLU A 29 -27.47 -10.37 16.92
N LEU A 30 -26.16 -10.59 16.91
CA LEU A 30 -25.52 -11.60 17.73
C LEU A 30 -25.52 -11.15 19.19
N ASN A 31 -25.91 -12.06 20.09
CA ASN A 31 -25.76 -11.83 21.52
C ASN A 31 -24.32 -12.15 21.97
N GLU A 32 -23.98 -11.80 23.21
CA GLU A 32 -22.63 -12.02 23.74
C GLU A 32 -22.21 -13.50 23.75
N SER A 33 -23.15 -14.42 23.99
CA SER A 33 -22.90 -15.87 23.93
C SER A 33 -22.60 -16.33 22.50
N ASP A 34 -23.32 -15.80 21.51
CA ASP A 34 -23.08 -16.12 20.09
C ASP A 34 -21.69 -15.62 19.65
N VAL A 35 -21.28 -14.43 20.12
CA VAL A 35 -19.93 -13.89 19.85
C VAL A 35 -18.84 -14.78 20.46
N GLN A 36 -19.01 -15.22 21.71
CA GLN A 36 -18.05 -16.13 22.35
C GLN A 36 -17.95 -17.45 21.61
N GLU A 37 -19.07 -18.00 21.15
CA GLU A 37 -19.09 -19.25 20.39
C GLU A 37 -18.43 -19.09 19.02
N LEU A 38 -18.67 -17.97 18.32
CA LEU A 38 -17.99 -17.65 17.07
C LEU A 38 -16.46 -17.55 17.26
N ILE A 39 -16.02 -16.91 18.34
CA ILE A 39 -14.59 -16.81 18.68
C ILE A 39 -14.00 -18.21 18.93
N ARG A 40 -14.72 -19.06 19.68
CA ARG A 40 -14.30 -20.43 19.97
C ARG A 40 -14.12 -21.25 18.69
N LEU A 41 -15.15 -21.31 17.85
CA LEU A 41 -15.12 -22.05 16.58
C LEU A 41 -14.05 -21.52 15.62
N SER A 42 -13.89 -20.20 15.53
CA SER A 42 -12.85 -19.58 14.70
C SER A 42 -11.45 -19.94 15.21
N THR A 43 -11.25 -19.93 16.52
CA THR A 43 -9.96 -20.28 17.14
C THR A 43 -9.64 -21.75 16.93
N GLU A 44 -10.61 -22.65 17.11
CA GLU A 44 -10.44 -24.09 16.87
C GLU A 44 -10.01 -24.38 15.44
N ARG A 45 -10.64 -23.72 14.47
CA ARG A 45 -10.25 -23.87 13.06
C ARG A 45 -8.88 -23.26 12.75
N LEU A 46 -8.48 -22.20 13.43
CA LEU A 46 -7.17 -21.57 13.24
C LEU A 46 -6.00 -22.39 13.81
N ILE A 47 -6.26 -23.23 14.81
CA ILE A 47 -5.25 -24.11 15.43
C ILE A 47 -5.28 -25.54 14.88
N GLU A 48 -6.17 -25.82 13.93
CA GLU A 48 -6.25 -27.11 13.25
C GLU A 48 -4.90 -27.46 12.63
N ARG A 49 -4.40 -28.66 12.96
CA ARG A 49 -3.15 -29.19 12.43
C ARG A 49 -3.45 -30.04 11.19
N ASP A 50 -2.48 -30.09 10.27
CA ASP A 50 -2.56 -30.91 9.06
C ASP A 50 -3.80 -30.60 8.18
N SER A 51 -4.15 -29.31 8.08
CA SER A 51 -5.27 -28.80 7.26
C SER A 51 -4.73 -28.05 6.03
N PRO A 52 -4.63 -28.70 4.84
CA PRO A 52 -4.14 -28.05 3.62
C PRO A 52 -4.99 -26.84 3.20
N SER A 53 -6.29 -26.88 3.47
CA SER A 53 -7.21 -25.76 3.26
C SER A 53 -6.82 -24.55 4.09
N LEU A 54 -6.53 -24.75 5.38
CA LEU A 54 -6.12 -23.67 6.28
C LEU A 54 -4.79 -23.05 5.84
N GLU A 55 -3.81 -23.87 5.46
CA GLU A 55 -2.51 -23.37 4.98
C GLU A 55 -2.65 -22.58 3.67
N THR A 56 -3.56 -22.99 2.79
CA THR A 56 -3.86 -22.23 1.56
C THR A 56 -4.46 -20.87 1.89
N VAL A 57 -5.41 -20.80 2.83
CA VAL A 57 -6.01 -19.54 3.29
C VAL A 57 -4.95 -18.63 3.92
N LYS A 58 -4.09 -19.16 4.79
CA LYS A 58 -2.99 -18.39 5.41
C LYS A 58 -2.07 -17.80 4.35
N MET A 59 -1.69 -18.60 3.35
CA MET A 59 -0.83 -18.15 2.25
C MET A 59 -1.51 -17.05 1.42
N GLN A 60 -2.80 -17.20 1.11
CA GLN A 60 -3.56 -16.18 0.37
C GLN A 60 -3.68 -14.87 1.15
N VAL A 61 -4.04 -14.93 2.43
CA VAL A 61 -4.13 -13.73 3.28
C VAL A 61 -2.76 -13.04 3.40
N ALA A 62 -1.68 -13.81 3.62
CA ALA A 62 -0.34 -13.27 3.68
C ALA A 62 0.07 -12.58 2.37
N PHE A 63 -0.25 -13.19 1.23
CA PHE A 63 0.01 -12.61 -0.09
C PHE A 63 -0.77 -11.30 -0.30
N ASP A 64 -2.06 -11.29 0.00
CA ASP A 64 -2.88 -10.08 -0.15
C ASP A 64 -2.43 -8.96 0.77
N THR A 65 -2.10 -9.26 2.03
CA THR A 65 -1.54 -8.26 2.96
C THR A 65 -0.23 -7.69 2.43
N ALA A 66 0.68 -8.54 1.95
CA ALA A 66 1.96 -8.10 1.40
C ALA A 66 1.76 -7.25 0.14
N ARG A 67 0.84 -7.65 -0.74
CA ARG A 67 0.54 -6.94 -1.99
C ARG A 67 -0.06 -5.55 -1.73
N VAL A 68 -0.96 -5.41 -0.76
CA VAL A 68 -1.50 -4.10 -0.36
C VAL A 68 -0.37 -3.18 0.12
N HIS A 69 0.46 -3.67 1.03
CA HIS A 69 1.59 -2.89 1.55
C HIS A 69 2.58 -2.48 0.46
N GLU A 70 2.88 -3.38 -0.47
CA GLU A 70 3.76 -3.07 -1.61
C GLU A 70 3.13 -2.03 -2.56
N THR A 71 1.83 -2.15 -2.82
CA THR A 71 1.09 -1.17 -3.63
C THR A 71 1.11 0.22 -2.98
N GLU A 72 0.85 0.30 -1.68
CA GLU A 72 0.92 1.56 -0.92
C GLU A 72 2.32 2.16 -0.94
N LYS A 73 3.37 1.33 -0.85
CA LYS A 73 4.75 1.77 -1.00
C LYS A 73 5.01 2.37 -2.39
N PHE A 74 4.57 1.70 -3.45
CA PHE A 74 4.74 2.20 -4.82
C PHE A 74 3.96 3.51 -5.05
N GLU A 75 2.72 3.60 -4.58
CA GLU A 75 1.92 4.82 -4.69
C GLU A 75 2.57 5.99 -3.94
N ARG A 76 3.14 5.75 -2.75
CA ARG A 76 3.89 6.78 -2.01
C ARG A 76 5.09 7.31 -2.80
N VAL A 77 5.91 6.41 -3.34
CA VAL A 77 7.08 6.78 -4.17
C VAL A 77 6.64 7.54 -5.41
N ARG A 78 5.54 7.12 -6.02
CA ARG A 78 4.95 7.81 -7.18
C ARG A 78 4.47 9.21 -6.81
N MET A 79 3.74 9.38 -5.71
CA MET A 79 3.28 10.68 -5.22
C MET A 79 4.45 11.62 -4.90
N GLU A 80 5.50 11.12 -4.25
CA GLU A 80 6.73 11.89 -3.99
C GLU A 80 7.40 12.35 -5.30
N LYS A 81 7.46 11.47 -6.30
CA LYS A 81 7.98 11.82 -7.63
C LYS A 81 7.12 12.88 -8.31
N GLU A 82 5.80 12.70 -8.33
CA GLU A 82 4.85 13.65 -8.94
C GLU A 82 4.91 15.02 -8.24
N ALA A 83 5.05 15.05 -6.91
CA ALA A 83 5.21 16.29 -6.15
C ALA A 83 6.54 17.00 -6.50
N SER A 84 7.65 16.27 -6.54
CA SER A 84 8.97 16.81 -6.92
C SER A 84 8.97 17.35 -8.36
N GLU A 85 8.36 16.62 -9.29
CA GLU A 85 8.16 17.08 -10.67
C GLU A 85 7.32 18.37 -10.71
N GLY A 86 6.24 18.43 -9.94
CA GLY A 86 5.39 19.61 -9.80
C GLY A 86 6.17 20.84 -9.31
N THR A 87 7.04 20.68 -8.31
CA THR A 87 7.91 21.75 -7.82
C THR A 87 8.85 22.25 -8.93
N LEU A 88 9.53 21.34 -9.65
CA LEU A 88 10.44 21.72 -10.73
C LEU A 88 9.72 22.44 -11.87
N ILE A 89 8.54 21.95 -12.27
CA ILE A 89 7.70 22.61 -13.29
C ILE A 89 7.31 24.01 -12.82
N GLY A 90 6.92 24.17 -11.55
CA GLY A 90 6.61 25.46 -10.95
C GLY A 90 7.79 26.44 -11.00
N GLU A 91 8.98 25.98 -10.61
CA GLU A 91 10.20 26.79 -10.64
C GLU A 91 10.62 27.20 -12.06
N ILE A 92 10.50 26.29 -13.02
CA ILE A 92 10.79 26.57 -14.44
C ILE A 92 9.79 27.58 -14.99
N SER A 93 8.50 27.40 -14.71
CA SER A 93 7.42 28.27 -15.19
C SER A 93 7.46 29.67 -14.56
N ALA A 94 7.95 29.76 -13.31
CA ALA A 94 8.13 31.02 -12.60
C ALA A 94 9.37 31.81 -13.07
N ALA A 95 10.30 31.19 -13.81
CA ALA A 95 11.46 31.88 -14.34
C ALA A 95 11.01 32.96 -15.35
N ARG A 96 11.30 34.23 -15.03
CA ARG A 96 11.02 35.38 -15.88
C ARG A 96 12.33 35.88 -16.44
N LEU A 97 12.61 35.53 -17.70
CA LEU A 97 13.78 36.03 -18.39
C LEU A 97 13.51 37.40 -19.01
N LYS A 98 14.37 38.38 -18.77
CA LYS A 98 14.34 39.68 -19.47
C LYS A 98 15.30 39.66 -20.68
N PRO A 99 15.10 40.53 -21.68
CA PRO A 99 15.93 40.57 -22.89
C PRO A 99 17.43 40.79 -22.65
N ASN A 100 17.82 41.34 -21.49
CA ASN A 100 19.22 41.61 -21.10
C ASN A 100 19.67 40.73 -19.93
N ASP A 101 18.98 39.62 -19.65
CA ASP A 101 19.38 38.75 -18.54
C ASP A 101 20.77 38.15 -18.79
N ASP A 102 21.58 38.18 -17.74
CA ASP A 102 22.94 37.68 -17.78
C ASP A 102 22.99 36.17 -18.07
N VAL A 103 24.12 35.73 -18.63
CA VAL A 103 24.40 34.31 -18.94
C VAL A 103 24.15 33.41 -17.72
N GLU A 104 24.35 33.93 -16.51
CA GLU A 104 24.08 33.22 -15.25
C GLU A 104 22.59 32.88 -15.05
N ALA A 105 21.67 33.80 -15.36
CA ALA A 105 20.23 33.56 -15.26
C ALA A 105 19.75 32.52 -16.27
N LEU A 106 20.28 32.58 -17.50
CA LEU A 106 20.03 31.57 -18.54
C LEU A 106 20.59 30.20 -18.15
N THR A 107 21.80 30.17 -17.59
CA THR A 107 22.45 28.94 -17.11
C THR A 107 21.65 28.32 -15.96
N ALA A 108 21.13 29.13 -15.04
CA ALA A 108 20.30 28.66 -13.94
C ALA A 108 18.98 28.04 -14.45
N LEU A 109 18.30 28.67 -15.41
CA LEU A 109 17.10 28.11 -16.03
C LEU A 109 17.40 26.79 -16.75
N TYR A 110 18.47 26.74 -17.54
CA TYR A 110 18.88 25.52 -18.24
C TYR A 110 19.13 24.38 -17.26
N ARG A 111 19.82 24.65 -16.14
CA ARG A 111 20.06 23.64 -15.09
C ARG A 111 18.76 23.11 -14.49
N LYS A 112 17.76 23.97 -14.26
CA LYS A 112 16.44 23.55 -13.76
C LYS A 112 15.71 22.64 -14.76
N ILE A 113 15.67 23.03 -16.03
CA ILE A 113 15.08 22.22 -17.12
C ILE A 113 15.79 20.87 -17.23
N PHE A 114 17.12 20.88 -17.22
CA PHE A 114 17.93 19.66 -17.28
C PHE A 114 17.65 18.74 -16.08
N ASN A 115 17.63 19.27 -14.86
CA ASN A 115 17.31 18.48 -13.66
C ASN A 115 15.91 17.87 -13.72
N PHE A 116 14.93 18.59 -14.25
CA PHE A 116 13.59 18.06 -14.50
C PHE A 116 13.61 16.88 -15.48
N LEU A 117 14.29 17.02 -16.62
CA LEU A 117 14.39 15.95 -17.62
C LEU A 117 15.10 14.70 -17.07
N VAL A 118 16.17 14.90 -16.30
CA VAL A 118 16.94 13.83 -15.64
C VAL A 118 16.06 13.09 -14.62
N SER A 119 15.34 13.83 -13.77
CA SER A 119 14.38 13.25 -12.81
C SER A 119 13.25 12.49 -13.52
N LYS A 120 12.71 13.05 -14.62
CA LYS A 120 11.63 12.42 -15.40
C LYS A 120 12.07 11.10 -16.01
N ALA A 121 13.31 11.03 -16.49
CA ALA A 121 13.95 9.82 -17.02
C ALA A 121 14.26 8.76 -15.94
N GLY A 122 13.98 9.03 -14.65
CA GLY A 122 14.23 8.11 -13.55
C GLY A 122 15.67 8.11 -13.05
N ILE A 123 16.44 9.15 -13.38
CA ILE A 123 17.85 9.29 -13.00
C ILE A 123 17.94 10.31 -11.87
N VAL A 124 18.67 9.99 -10.81
CA VAL A 124 18.89 10.94 -9.71
C VAL A 124 19.83 12.05 -10.17
N PRO A 125 19.43 13.34 -10.14
CA PRO A 125 20.31 14.45 -10.47
C PRO A 125 21.55 14.46 -9.56
N GLY A 126 22.75 14.51 -10.15
CA GLY A 126 24.01 14.51 -9.38
C GLY A 126 24.55 13.12 -8.99
N SER A 127 23.92 12.02 -9.43
CA SER A 127 24.53 10.70 -9.36
C SER A 127 25.74 10.65 -10.31
N ASN A 128 26.95 10.55 -9.75
CA ASN A 128 28.17 10.28 -10.53
C ASN A 128 27.97 8.95 -11.25
N ARG A 129 27.90 9.01 -12.58
CA ARG A 129 28.05 7.83 -13.43
C ARG A 129 29.55 7.48 -13.47
N PRO A 130 29.92 6.19 -13.54
CA PRO A 130 31.30 5.80 -13.86
C PRO A 130 31.74 6.31 -15.23
#